data_AF-A0A937WTJ5-F1
#
_entry.id   AF-A0A937WTJ5-F1
#
_cell.length_a   1.000
_cell.length_b   1.000
_cell.length_c   1.000
_cell.angle_alpha   90.00
_cell.angle_beta   90.00
_cell.angle_gamma   90.00
#
_symmetry.space_group_name_H-M   'P 1'
#
loop_
_entity.id
_entity.type
_entity.pdbx_description
1 polymer ?
#
loop_
_entity_poly.entity_id
_entity_poly.type
_entity_poly.pdbx_seq_one_letter_code
_entity_poly.pdbx_strand_id
1 'polypeptide(L)'
;MNEQRLSMDEPKQKLAKLEELIPDAANNLVYDFGRHLADYLYDHLVPREFVMACESALYDLQRGLNGFTGKRIQSPLVGYPPTIYARLRMEIPTIADAVLPAEFAASVKSHIEQVNARMEAGAK
;
A
#
# COMPACT_ATOMS: atom_id res chain seq x y z
N MET A 1 19.38 11.33 2.09
CA MET A 1 19.35 9.94 2.61
C MET A 1 19.64 9.02 1.43
N ASN A 2 20.64 8.15 1.52
CA ASN A 2 20.72 7.02 0.61
C ASN A 2 19.60 6.07 1.00
N GLU A 3 18.50 6.06 0.24
CA GLU A 3 17.39 5.16 0.52
C GLU A 3 17.86 3.72 0.23
N GLN A 4 17.95 2.90 1.28
CA GLN A 4 18.33 1.51 1.14
C GLN A 4 17.22 0.73 0.45
N ARG A 5 17.59 -0.08 -0.54
CA ARG A 5 16.68 -1.00 -1.22
C ARG A 5 16.47 -2.22 -0.33
N LEU A 6 15.21 -2.58 -0.13
CA LEU A 6 14.79 -3.75 0.63
C LEU A 6 14.21 -4.81 -0.31
N SER A 7 14.58 -6.07 -0.13
CA SER A 7 13.92 -7.18 -0.85
C SER A 7 12.45 -7.31 -0.43
N MET A 8 11.56 -7.52 -1.39
CA MET A 8 10.12 -7.65 -1.17
C MET A 8 9.64 -9.08 -0.98
N ASP A 9 10.53 -10.09 -0.97
CA ASP A 9 10.12 -11.49 -0.84
C ASP A 9 9.38 -11.77 0.48
N GLU A 10 9.97 -11.37 1.61
CA GLU A 10 9.34 -11.51 2.93
C GLU A 10 8.11 -10.59 3.08
N PRO A 11 8.17 -9.29 2.69
CA PRO A 11 6.98 -8.42 2.69
C PRO A 11 5.79 -9.00 1.91
N LYS A 12 6.00 -9.58 0.72
CA LYS A 12 4.94 -10.23 -0.07
C LYS A 12 4.30 -11.39 0.69
N GLN A 13 5.10 -12.21 1.37
CA GLN A 13 4.58 -13.32 2.18
C GLN A 13 3.77 -12.82 3.37
N LYS A 14 4.24 -11.76 4.04
CA LYS A 14 3.51 -11.13 5.16
C LYS A 14 2.20 -10.49 4.72
N LEU A 15 2.18 -9.83 3.56
CA LEU A 15 0.97 -9.26 2.96
C LEU A 15 -0.12 -10.32 2.70
N ALA A 16 0.28 -11.53 2.28
CA ALA A 16 -0.65 -12.63 2.04
C ALA A 16 -1.30 -13.18 3.33
N LYS A 17 -0.75 -12.83 4.50
CA LYS A 17 -1.17 -13.30 5.84
C LYS A 17 -1.43 -12.15 6.79
N LEU A 18 -1.87 -11.01 6.27
CA LEU A 18 -1.99 -9.78 7.06
C LEU A 18 -2.97 -9.95 8.23
N GLU A 19 -3.97 -10.82 8.09
CA GLU A 19 -4.91 -11.20 9.14
C GLU A 19 -4.25 -11.82 10.38
N GLU A 20 -3.10 -12.49 10.22
CA GLU A 20 -2.34 -13.05 11.34
C GLU A 20 -1.52 -11.97 12.06
N LEU A 21 -1.16 -10.90 11.34
CA LEU A 21 -0.27 -9.83 11.82
C LEU A 21 -1.03 -8.66 12.45
N ILE A 22 -2.22 -8.37 11.93
CA ILE A 22 -3.10 -7.30 12.40
C ILE A 22 -4.52 -7.88 12.59
N PRO A 23 -4.78 -8.70 13.63
CA PRO A 23 -6.05 -9.39 13.80
C PRO A 23 -7.15 -8.42 14.23
N ASP A 24 -7.99 -8.01 13.27
CA ASP A 24 -9.16 -7.16 13.46
C ASP A 24 -10.22 -7.50 12.40
N ALA A 25 -11.37 -8.02 12.85
CA ALA A 25 -12.48 -8.40 11.97
C ALA A 25 -13.05 -7.22 11.15
N ALA A 26 -12.81 -5.97 11.56
CA ALA A 26 -13.18 -4.78 10.79
C ALA A 26 -12.22 -4.48 9.61
N ASN A 27 -11.11 -5.21 9.49
CA ASN A 27 -10.03 -4.97 8.53
C ASN A 27 -10.03 -5.93 7.32
N ASN A 28 -11.13 -6.63 7.02
CA ASN A 28 -11.22 -7.49 5.82
C ASN A 28 -10.80 -6.78 4.53
N LEU A 29 -11.14 -5.50 4.38
CA LEU A 29 -10.72 -4.67 3.24
C LEU A 29 -9.20 -4.47 3.18
N VAL A 30 -8.55 -4.34 4.35
CA VAL A 30 -7.08 -4.20 4.46
C VAL A 30 -6.41 -5.52 4.09
N TYR A 31 -6.98 -6.66 4.47
CA TYR A 31 -6.45 -7.98 4.11
C TYR A 31 -6.57 -8.25 2.61
N ASP A 32 -7.72 -7.95 2.02
CA ASP A 32 -7.92 -8.02 0.56
C ASP A 32 -6.96 -7.10 -0.17
N PHE A 33 -6.74 -5.90 0.36
CA PHE A 33 -5.80 -4.95 -0.22
C PHE A 33 -4.36 -5.45 -0.10
N GLY A 34 -3.96 -6.01 1.04
CA GLY A 34 -2.63 -6.58 1.23
C GLY A 34 -2.33 -7.69 0.24
N ARG A 35 -3.26 -8.63 0.05
CA ARG A 35 -3.16 -9.68 -0.97
C ARG A 35 -3.00 -9.10 -2.38
N HIS A 36 -3.78 -8.08 -2.73
CA HIS A 36 -3.69 -7.43 -4.03
C HIS A 36 -2.36 -6.67 -4.22
N LEU A 37 -1.89 -5.99 -3.18
CA LEU A 37 -0.66 -5.19 -3.19
C LEU A 37 0.58 -6.06 -3.45
N ALA A 38 0.58 -7.32 -3.01
CA ALA A 38 1.72 -8.23 -3.20
C ALA A 38 2.14 -8.35 -4.68
N ASP A 39 1.18 -8.30 -5.61
CA ASP A 39 1.43 -8.35 -7.06
C ASP A 39 2.06 -7.07 -7.63
N TYR A 40 1.96 -5.95 -6.89
CA TYR A 40 2.51 -4.65 -7.29
C TYR A 40 3.92 -4.40 -6.75
N LEU A 41 4.37 -5.18 -5.77
CA LEU A 41 5.72 -5.07 -5.24
C LEU A 41 6.71 -5.74 -6.20
N TYR A 42 7.69 -5.01 -6.73
CA TYR A 42 8.82 -5.60 -7.43
C TYR A 42 9.95 -5.94 -6.45
N ASP A 43 10.94 -6.70 -6.90
CA ASP A 43 11.85 -7.45 -6.01
C ASP A 43 12.59 -6.58 -4.99
N HIS A 44 12.93 -5.33 -5.33
CA HIS A 44 13.72 -4.45 -4.46
C HIS A 44 13.18 -3.02 -4.46
N LEU A 45 12.61 -2.57 -3.35
CA LEU A 45 12.01 -1.22 -3.24
C LEU A 45 12.79 -0.33 -2.29
N VAL A 46 12.79 0.97 -2.57
CA VAL A 46 12.99 2.01 -1.55
C VAL A 46 11.64 2.47 -0.95
N PRO A 47 11.61 3.18 0.20
CA PRO A 47 10.36 3.56 0.87
C PRO A 47 9.39 4.33 -0.01
N ARG A 48 9.88 5.28 -0.80
CA ARG A 48 9.06 6.03 -1.77
C ARG A 48 8.42 5.11 -2.81
N GLU A 49 9.16 4.12 -3.29
CA GLU A 49 8.68 3.20 -4.32
C GLU A 49 7.61 2.25 -3.76
N PHE A 50 7.71 1.86 -2.49
CA PHE A 50 6.65 1.13 -1.79
C PHE A 50 5.34 1.95 -1.73
N VAL A 51 5.43 3.24 -1.37
CA VAL A 51 4.26 4.13 -1.37
C VAL A 51 3.67 4.26 -2.77
N MET A 52 4.50 4.43 -3.81
CA MET A 52 4.05 4.48 -5.20
C MET A 52 3.36 3.18 -5.65
N ALA A 53 3.84 2.03 -5.21
CA ALA A 53 3.20 0.73 -5.49
C ALA A 53 1.81 0.66 -4.84
N CYS A 54 1.68 1.11 -3.58
CA CYS A 54 0.38 1.19 -2.89
C CYS A 54 -0.60 2.11 -3.62
N GLU A 55 -0.16 3.31 -4.01
CA GLU A 55 -0.98 4.27 -4.73
C GLU A 55 -1.42 3.74 -6.11
N SER A 56 -0.53 3.04 -6.80
CA SER A 56 -0.83 2.42 -8.10
C SER A 56 -1.86 1.31 -7.95
N ALA A 57 -1.72 0.45 -6.95
CA ALA A 57 -2.68 -0.61 -6.65
C ALA A 57 -4.06 -0.04 -6.31
N LEU A 58 -4.13 1.01 -5.47
CA LEU A 58 -5.40 1.68 -5.13
C LEU A 58 -6.05 2.34 -6.34
N TYR A 59 -5.27 3.01 -7.18
CA TYR A 59 -5.77 3.64 -8.40
C TYR A 59 -6.34 2.61 -9.38
N ASP A 60 -5.64 1.50 -9.57
CA ASP A 60 -6.05 0.42 -10.45
C ASP A 60 -7.32 -0.28 -9.93
N LEU A 61 -7.42 -0.52 -8.61
CA LEU A 61 -8.63 -1.03 -7.95
C LEU A 61 -9.82 -0.10 -8.17
N GLN A 62 -9.62 1.21 -7.99
CA GLN A 62 -10.65 2.22 -8.22
C GLN A 62 -11.16 2.22 -9.67
N ARG A 63 -10.28 1.93 -10.63
CA ARG A 63 -10.63 1.82 -12.06
C ARG A 63 -11.11 0.44 -12.48
N GLY A 64 -10.89 -0.59 -11.66
CA GLY A 64 -11.15 -1.99 -11.99
C GLY A 64 -10.26 -2.55 -13.10
N LEU A 65 -9.12 -1.91 -13.38
CA LEU A 65 -8.22 -2.24 -14.49
C LEU A 65 -6.79 -2.21 -14.01
N ASN A 66 -6.03 -3.29 -14.24
CA ASN A 66 -4.62 -3.34 -13.93
C ASN A 66 -3.84 -2.54 -14.99
N GLY A 67 -3.13 -1.50 -14.57
CA GLY A 67 -2.41 -0.57 -15.44
C GLY A 67 -1.25 -1.19 -16.21
N PHE A 68 -0.64 -2.27 -15.68
CA PHE A 68 0.49 -2.94 -16.33
C PHE A 68 0.05 -3.92 -17.43
N THR A 69 -1.07 -4.60 -17.23
CA THR A 69 -1.54 -5.67 -18.12
C THR A 69 -2.73 -5.26 -18.99
N GLY A 70 -3.41 -4.17 -18.64
CA GLY A 70 -4.67 -3.76 -19.28
C GLY A 70 -5.84 -4.72 -19.02
N LYS A 71 -5.70 -5.67 -18.09
CA LYS A 71 -6.74 -6.66 -17.77
C LYS A 71 -7.63 -6.17 -16.63
N ARG A 72 -8.88 -6.61 -16.62
CA ARG A 72 -9.81 -6.36 -15.49
C ARG A 72 -9.29 -7.04 -14.23
N ILE A 73 -9.32 -6.32 -13.11
CA ILE A 73 -8.92 -6.87 -11.81
C ILE A 73 -10.05 -7.75 -11.27
N GLN A 74 -9.68 -8.95 -10.81
CA GLN A 74 -10.58 -9.88 -10.12
C GLN A 74 -10.36 -9.73 -8.62
N SER A 75 -10.94 -8.71 -8.01
CA SER A 75 -10.87 -8.45 -6.57
C SER A 75 -12.23 -7.96 -6.07
N PRO A 76 -12.66 -8.38 -4.86
CA PRO A 76 -13.88 -7.83 -4.25
C PRO A 76 -13.78 -6.32 -4.04
N LEU A 77 -12.57 -5.77 -3.97
CA LEU A 77 -12.32 -4.33 -3.78
C LEU A 77 -12.66 -3.47 -5.00
N VAL A 78 -12.90 -4.04 -6.18
CA VAL A 78 -13.26 -3.27 -7.37
C VAL A 78 -14.70 -2.77 -7.28
N GLY A 79 -14.90 -1.49 -7.57
CA GLY A 79 -16.23 -0.88 -7.65
C GLY A 79 -16.76 -0.35 -6.31
N TYR A 80 -15.97 -0.41 -5.24
CA TYR A 80 -16.29 0.29 -3.99
C TYR A 80 -16.32 1.82 -4.19
N PRO A 81 -17.03 2.56 -3.32
CA PRO A 81 -17.04 4.03 -3.34
C PRO A 81 -15.64 4.63 -3.12
N PRO A 82 -15.34 5.83 -3.66
CA PRO A 82 -14.05 6.51 -3.49
C PRO A 82 -13.57 6.64 -2.03
N THR A 83 -14.50 6.78 -1.09
CA THR A 83 -14.21 6.87 0.35
C THR A 83 -13.55 5.61 0.91
N ILE A 84 -13.81 4.43 0.33
CA ILE A 84 -13.16 3.19 0.75
C ILE A 84 -11.69 3.17 0.34
N TYR A 85 -11.35 3.58 -0.88
CA TYR A 85 -9.94 3.65 -1.28
C TYR A 85 -9.18 4.74 -0.52
N ALA A 86 -9.84 5.86 -0.20
CA ALA A 86 -9.27 6.88 0.69
C ALA A 86 -9.00 6.31 2.08
N ARG A 87 -9.91 5.49 2.63
CA ARG A 87 -9.69 4.78 3.89
C ARG A 87 -8.52 3.80 3.79
N LEU A 88 -8.46 2.97 2.75
CA LEU A 88 -7.34 2.04 2.54
C LEU A 88 -5.98 2.76 2.42
N ARG A 89 -5.96 3.95 1.78
CA ARG A 89 -4.75 4.79 1.72
C ARG A 89 -4.26 5.19 3.12
N MET A 90 -5.17 5.47 4.06
CA MET A 90 -4.80 5.81 5.45
C MET A 90 -4.20 4.62 6.20
N GLU A 91 -4.42 3.38 5.74
CA GLU A 91 -3.87 2.16 6.36
C GLU A 91 -2.48 1.78 5.84
N ILE A 92 -1.95 2.48 4.83
CA ILE A 92 -0.60 2.20 4.29
C ILE A 92 0.48 2.20 5.40
N PRO A 93 0.51 3.16 6.36
CA PRO A 93 1.41 3.10 7.51
C PRO A 93 1.27 1.85 8.36
N THR A 94 0.03 1.43 8.66
CA THR A 94 -0.26 0.24 9.46
C THR A 94 0.24 -1.02 8.76
N ILE A 95 -0.01 -1.13 7.45
CA ILE A 95 0.47 -2.23 6.62
C ILE A 95 2.00 -2.25 6.61
N ALA A 96 2.64 -1.09 6.41
CA ALA A 96 4.09 -0.97 6.41
C ALA A 96 4.72 -1.44 7.72
N ASP A 97 4.15 -1.05 8.88
CA ASP A 97 4.62 -1.52 10.19
C ASP A 97 4.55 -3.04 10.35
N ALA A 98 3.50 -3.66 9.82
CA ALA A 98 3.29 -5.10 9.95
C ALA A 98 4.22 -5.91 9.04
N VAL A 99 4.52 -5.41 7.83
CA VAL A 99 5.20 -6.21 6.79
C VAL A 99 6.66 -5.82 6.54
N LEU A 100 7.09 -4.63 6.94
CA LEU A 100 8.43 -4.10 6.68
C LEU A 100 9.26 -4.00 7.97
N PRO A 101 10.61 -4.02 7.87
CA PRO A 101 11.48 -3.66 8.99
C PRO A 101 11.17 -2.26 9.51
N ALA A 102 11.29 -2.06 10.83
CA ALA A 102 10.88 -0.84 11.52
C ALA A 102 11.49 0.45 10.91
N GLU A 103 12.77 0.44 10.54
CA GLU A 103 13.44 1.62 9.95
C GLU A 103 12.86 1.97 8.56
N PHE A 104 12.50 0.94 7.79
CA PHE A 104 11.89 1.12 6.48
C PHE A 104 10.44 1.61 6.62
N ALA A 105 9.67 1.03 7.54
CA ALA A 105 8.30 1.47 7.85
C ALA A 105 8.27 2.93 8.35
N ALA A 106 9.21 3.32 9.21
CA ALA A 106 9.37 4.69 9.67
C ALA A 106 9.67 5.65 8.50
N SER A 107 10.49 5.22 7.54
CA SER A 107 10.79 6.01 6.34
C SER A 107 9.55 6.16 5.42
N VAL A 108 8.73 5.11 5.29
CA VAL A 108 7.45 5.15 4.57
C VAL A 108 6.51 6.18 5.22
N LYS A 109 6.35 6.14 6.55
CA LYS A 109 5.54 7.10 7.31
C LYS A 109 5.99 8.54 7.10
N SER A 110 7.29 8.81 7.27
CA SER A 110 7.84 10.14 7.08
C SER A 110 7.63 10.64 5.65
N HIS A 111 7.75 9.77 4.65
CA HIS A 111 7.44 10.14 3.27
C HIS A 111 5.99 10.59 3.09
N ILE A 112 5.03 9.83 3.64
CA ILE A 112 3.60 10.15 3.57
C ILE A 112 3.32 11.50 4.28
N GLU A 113 3.88 11.70 5.47
CA GLU A 113 3.74 12.96 6.22
C GLU A 113 4.27 14.16 5.44
N GLN A 114 5.45 14.02 4.81
CA GLN A 114 6.04 15.08 3.99
C GLN A 114 5.17 15.43 2.77
N VAL A 115 4.58 14.43 2.11
CA VAL A 115 3.67 14.65 0.97
C VAL A 115 2.41 15.37 1.44
N ASN A 116 1.79 14.93 2.53
CA ASN A 116 0.60 15.55 3.09
C ASN A 116 0.86 17.02 3.47
N ALA A 117 1.96 17.29 4.18
CA ALA A 117 2.33 18.66 4.55
C ALA A 117 2.54 19.58 3.34
N ARG A 118 3.11 19.07 2.24
CA ARG A 118 3.27 19.84 0.99
C ARG A 118 1.92 20.16 0.32
N MET A 119 1.00 19.20 0.31
CA MET A 119 -0.35 19.39 -0.25
C MET A 119 -1.14 20.44 0.56
N GLU A 120 -1.04 20.40 1.89
CA GLU A 120 -1.67 21.39 2.77
C GLU A 120 -1.06 22.79 2.61
N ALA A 121 0.26 22.88 2.41
CA ALA A 121 0.94 24.15 2.18
C ALA A 121 0.62 24.77 0.81
N GLY A 122 0.41 23.95 -0.23
CA GLY A 122 0.04 24.40 -1.57
C GLY A 122 -1.45 24.65 -1.80
N ALA A 123 -2.30 24.26 -0.85
CA ALA A 123 -3.74 24.54 -0.87
C ALA A 123 -4.12 25.88 -0.19
N LYS A 124 -3.12 26.61 0.33
CA LYS A 124 -3.25 27.97 0.87
C LYS A 124 -2.82 29.01 -0.16
#